data_AF-A0A6A4ZWY4-F1
#
_entry.id   AF-A0A6A4ZWY4-F1
#
_cell.length_a   1.000
_cell.length_b   1.000
_cell.length_c   1.000
_cell.angle_alpha   90.00
_cell.angle_beta   90.00
_cell.angle_gamma   90.00
#
_symmetry.space_group_name_H-M   'P 1'
#
loop_
_entity.id
_entity.type
_entity.pdbx_description
1 polymer ?
#
loop_
_entity_poly.entity_id
_entity_poly.type
_entity_poly.pdbx_seq_one_letter_code
_entity_poly.pdbx_strand_id
1 'polypeptide(L)'
;MIKRHLKLHPFFRTTAGLQDNVSKAEDIYLNSLNEMYNYCKVRKLSHLWIFLYVNWYARDKWVLWSRSSKPNHVPRLRTTMMAEAHFRVLKVKFLKDCVKCRLDLLAHIITNDVELWYVDKLQRASAVVGYYPHPAWETRFNRTWKRLAERVEMNDFSGHPWLTDY
;
A
#
# COMPACT_ATOMS: atom_id res chain seq x y z
N MET A 1 4.96 9.72 -1.64
CA MET A 1 6.31 9.98 -1.09
C MET A 1 6.40 9.65 0.41
N ILE A 2 5.79 10.42 1.32
CA ILE A 2 5.93 10.22 2.79
C ILE A 2 5.56 8.80 3.26
N LYS A 3 4.44 8.23 2.77
CA LYS A 3 4.05 6.83 3.06
C LYS A 3 5.12 5.80 2.68
N ARG A 4 5.93 6.09 1.65
CA ARG A 4 7.04 5.24 1.23
C ARG A 4 8.16 5.33 2.26
N HIS A 5 8.58 6.54 2.64
CA HIS A 5 9.63 6.76 3.63
C HIS A 5 9.32 6.08 4.97
N LEU A 6 8.05 6.12 5.40
CA LEU A 6 7.58 5.43 6.60
C LEU A 6 7.84 3.91 6.54
N LYS A 7 7.68 3.32 5.36
CA LYS A 7 7.75 1.86 5.16
C LYS A 7 9.18 1.36 4.91
N LEU A 8 10.12 2.24 4.56
CA LEU A 8 11.51 1.84 4.31
C LEU A 8 12.14 1.30 5.59
N HIS A 9 12.82 0.16 5.46
CA HIS A 9 13.53 -0.49 6.56
C HIS A 9 14.78 -1.18 6.00
N PRO A 10 15.93 -1.13 6.70
CA PRO A 10 17.18 -1.76 6.26
C PRO A 10 17.03 -3.23 5.89
N PHE A 11 16.29 -3.99 6.71
CA PHE A 11 16.09 -5.43 6.54
C PHE A 11 15.35 -5.84 5.25
N PHE A 12 14.46 -4.99 4.72
CA PHE A 12 13.64 -5.32 3.55
C PHE A 12 14.23 -4.78 2.24
N ARG A 13 15.40 -4.12 2.26
CA ARG A 13 16.07 -3.66 1.04
C ARG A 13 16.84 -4.80 0.39
N THR A 14 16.46 -5.15 -0.84
CA THR A 14 17.01 -6.22 -1.70
C THR A 14 18.44 -5.96 -2.22
N THR A 15 19.26 -5.11 -1.61
CA THR A 15 20.65 -4.95 -2.05
C THR A 15 21.53 -5.95 -1.31
N ALA A 16 22.02 -6.94 -2.07
CA ALA A 16 22.82 -8.10 -1.68
C ALA A 16 24.25 -7.76 -1.19
N GLY A 17 24.37 -6.75 -0.34
CA GLY A 17 25.64 -6.31 0.26
C GLY A 17 25.69 -6.57 1.76
N LEU A 18 26.84 -7.07 2.20
CA LEU A 18 27.32 -7.31 3.58
C LEU A 18 27.49 -6.02 4.41
N GLN A 19 26.67 -4.99 4.14
CA GLN A 19 26.76 -3.70 4.80
C GLN A 19 25.84 -3.66 6.02
N ASP A 20 26.39 -3.15 7.13
CA ASP A 20 25.71 -3.06 8.42
C ASP A 20 24.35 -2.37 8.31
N ASN A 21 23.36 -2.92 9.01
CA ASN A 21 21.98 -2.41 9.00
C ASN A 21 21.89 -0.94 9.48
N VAL A 22 22.83 -0.52 10.33
CA VAL A 22 22.96 0.87 10.81
C VAL A 22 23.36 1.81 9.67
N SER A 23 24.36 1.44 8.87
CA SER A 23 24.76 2.22 7.69
C SER A 23 23.59 2.35 6.70
N LYS A 24 22.88 1.24 6.44
CA LYS A 24 21.71 1.23 5.56
C LYS A 24 20.57 2.12 6.07
N ALA A 25 20.37 2.20 7.39
CA ALA A 25 19.36 3.08 7.98
C ALA A 25 19.66 4.55 7.73
N GLU A 26 20.94 4.92 7.80
CA GLU A 26 21.40 6.28 7.54
C GLU A 26 21.23 6.66 6.07
N ASP A 27 21.61 5.75 5.17
CA ASP A 27 21.40 5.95 3.74
C ASP A 27 19.92 6.12 3.41
N ILE A 28 19.03 5.36 4.06
CA ILE A 28 17.58 5.50 3.90
C ILE A 28 17.12 6.91 4.32
N TYR A 29 17.63 7.41 5.44
CA TYR A 29 17.28 8.74 5.94
C TYR A 29 17.74 9.84 4.98
N LEU A 30 19.02 9.85 4.61
CA LEU A 30 19.60 10.86 3.73
C LEU A 30 18.93 10.86 2.35
N ASN A 31 18.67 9.68 1.78
CA ASN A 31 17.95 9.57 0.52
C ASN A 31 16.51 10.13 0.61
N SER A 32 15.80 9.82 1.70
CA SER A 32 14.43 10.30 1.90
C SER A 32 14.38 11.82 2.11
N LEU A 33 15.39 12.37 2.78
CA LEU A 33 15.56 13.80 3.04
C LEU A 33 15.85 14.54 1.73
N ASN A 34 16.82 14.05 0.96
CA ASN A 34 17.18 14.61 -0.35
C ASN A 34 16.01 14.56 -1.33
N GLU A 35 15.26 13.46 -1.38
CA GLU A 35 14.09 13.34 -2.24
C GLU A 35 13.02 14.39 -1.91
N MET A 36 12.70 14.56 -0.62
CA MET A 36 11.69 15.54 -0.20
C MET A 36 12.17 16.99 -0.40
N TYR A 37 13.43 17.25 -0.09
CA TYR A 37 14.04 18.57 -0.32
C TYR A 37 14.01 18.93 -1.80
N ASN A 38 14.46 18.03 -2.68
CA ASN A 38 14.46 18.25 -4.12
C ASN A 38 13.04 18.43 -4.67
N TYR A 39 12.07 17.65 -4.19
CA TYR A 39 10.66 17.81 -4.55
C TYR A 39 10.13 19.21 -4.22
N CYS A 40 10.44 19.72 -3.02
CA CYS A 40 10.03 21.07 -2.60
C CYS A 40 10.79 22.16 -3.37
N LYS A 41 12.10 21.98 -3.59
CA LYS A 41 12.97 22.93 -4.31
C LYS A 41 12.51 23.14 -5.75
N VAL A 42 12.26 22.06 -6.49
CA VAL A 42 11.80 22.12 -7.89
C VAL A 42 10.45 22.84 -8.02
N ARG A 43 9.59 22.71 -7.02
CA ARG A 43 8.25 23.34 -6.99
C ARG A 43 8.22 24.70 -6.31
N LYS A 44 9.37 25.23 -5.86
CA LYS A 44 9.50 26.49 -5.10
C LYS A 44 8.66 26.51 -3.82
N LEU A 45 8.49 25.37 -3.16
CA LEU A 45 7.71 25.20 -1.92
C LEU A 45 8.61 25.29 -0.67
N SER A 46 9.28 26.43 -0.48
CA SER A 46 10.25 26.61 0.63
C SER A 46 9.61 26.52 2.02
N HIS A 47 8.44 27.14 2.21
CA HIS A 47 7.72 27.10 3.49
C HIS A 47 7.26 25.69 3.86
N LEU A 48 6.82 24.92 2.86
CA LEU A 48 6.43 23.52 3.04
C LEU A 48 7.64 22.67 3.46
N TRP A 49 8.81 22.89 2.84
CA TRP A 49 10.03 22.20 3.23
C TRP A 49 10.38 22.47 4.70
N ILE A 50 10.36 23.73 5.12
CA ILE A 50 10.65 24.09 6.53
C ILE A 50 9.69 23.38 7.48
N PHE A 51 8.39 23.41 7.18
CA PHE A 51 7.38 22.72 7.98
C PHE A 51 7.62 21.21 8.05
N LEU A 52 7.87 20.56 6.91
CA LEU A 52 8.13 19.12 6.84
C LEU A 52 9.42 18.74 7.55
N TYR A 53 10.48 19.55 7.42
CA TYR A 53 11.74 19.32 8.11
C TYR A 53 11.54 19.38 9.62
N VAL A 54 11.03 20.49 10.15
CA VAL A 54 10.86 20.71 11.59
C VAL A 54 9.95 19.65 12.24
N ASN A 55 8.91 19.21 11.55
CA ASN A 55 7.92 18.29 12.13
C ASN A 55 8.18 16.80 11.83
N TRP A 56 8.86 16.47 10.73
CA TRP A 56 8.98 15.07 10.26
C TRP A 56 10.41 14.63 9.94
N TYR A 57 11.19 15.44 9.23
CA TYR A 57 12.50 15.02 8.71
C TYR A 57 13.70 15.44 9.57
N ALA A 58 13.49 16.28 10.58
CA ALA A 58 14.48 16.52 11.62
C ALA A 58 14.82 15.19 12.31
N ARG A 59 16.08 15.04 12.73
CA ARG A 59 16.61 13.76 13.22
C ARG A 59 15.82 13.22 14.41
N ASP A 60 15.46 14.09 15.35
CA ASP A 60 14.65 13.79 16.53
C ASP A 60 13.24 13.33 16.16
N LYS A 61 12.62 13.96 15.15
CA LYS A 61 11.29 13.60 14.66
C LYS A 61 11.30 12.32 13.83
N TRP A 62 12.34 12.11 13.02
CA TRP A 62 12.48 10.94 12.16
C TRP A 62 12.38 9.62 12.93
N VAL A 63 12.97 9.59 14.13
CA VAL A 63 12.96 8.41 15.01
C VAL A 63 11.56 8.02 15.47
N LEU A 64 10.61 8.96 15.52
CA LEU A 64 9.25 8.73 16.01
C LEU A 64 8.37 7.98 15.01
N TRP A 65 8.58 8.19 13.71
CA TRP A 65 7.69 7.64 12.69
C TRP A 65 8.40 6.72 11.70
N SER A 66 9.67 6.95 11.38
CA SER A 66 10.36 6.12 10.38
C SER A 66 10.76 4.77 10.96
N ARG A 67 10.45 3.70 10.20
CA ARG A 67 10.90 2.34 10.53
C ARG A 67 12.42 2.20 10.40
N SER A 68 13.09 2.99 9.56
CA SER A 68 14.54 2.88 9.40
C SER A 68 15.33 3.30 10.63
N SER A 69 14.72 4.06 11.54
CA SER A 69 15.37 4.53 12.77
C SER A 69 15.74 3.43 13.76
N LYS A 70 15.11 2.26 13.65
CA LYS A 70 15.35 1.08 14.50
C LYS A 70 15.85 -0.08 13.62
N PRO A 71 17.10 -0.03 13.12
CA PRO A 71 17.61 -0.96 12.11
C PRO A 71 17.53 -2.44 12.52
N ASN A 72 17.68 -2.71 13.82
CA ASN A 72 17.72 -4.06 14.37
C ASN A 72 16.35 -4.56 14.88
N HIS A 73 15.29 -3.76 14.77
CA HIS A 73 13.98 -4.11 15.33
C HIS A 73 12.87 -3.95 14.30
N VAL A 74 12.13 -5.04 14.08
CA VAL A 74 10.90 -5.00 13.29
C VAL A 74 9.71 -4.84 14.24
N PRO A 75 8.78 -3.90 14.01
CA PRO A 75 7.62 -3.70 14.90
C PRO A 75 6.77 -4.98 15.06
N ARG A 76 6.64 -5.48 16.30
CA ARG A 76 5.90 -6.72 16.63
C ARG A 76 4.41 -6.62 16.32
N LEU A 77 3.75 -5.53 16.71
CA LEU A 77 2.29 -5.36 16.57
C LEU A 77 1.78 -5.46 15.13
N ARG A 78 2.52 -4.92 14.16
CA ARG A 78 2.13 -5.06 12.74
C ARG A 78 2.51 -6.42 12.18
N THR A 79 3.62 -6.99 12.63
CA THR A 79 4.10 -8.27 12.09
C THR A 79 3.26 -9.45 12.58
N THR A 80 2.74 -9.43 13.81
CA THR A 80 1.82 -10.48 14.28
C THR A 80 0.55 -10.51 13.46
N MET A 81 -0.09 -9.37 13.20
CA MET A 81 -1.26 -9.31 12.32
C MET A 81 -0.96 -9.78 10.89
N MET A 82 0.20 -9.39 10.33
CA MET A 82 0.59 -9.84 8.99
C MET A 82 0.89 -11.34 8.96
N ALA A 83 1.53 -11.88 9.99
CA ALA A 83 1.81 -13.30 10.14
C ALA A 83 0.52 -14.10 10.32
N GLU A 84 -0.40 -13.66 11.19
CA GLU A 84 -1.71 -14.27 11.38
C GLU A 84 -2.53 -14.25 10.09
N ALA A 85 -2.53 -13.13 9.37
CA ALA A 85 -3.19 -13.05 8.07
C ALA A 85 -2.57 -14.00 7.05
N HIS A 86 -1.24 -14.13 7.03
CA HIS A 86 -0.53 -15.09 6.19
C HIS A 86 -0.91 -16.53 6.54
N PHE A 87 -0.84 -16.91 7.81
CA PHE A 87 -1.21 -18.25 8.28
C PHE A 87 -2.69 -18.56 8.08
N ARG A 88 -3.57 -17.57 8.17
CA ARG A 88 -4.99 -17.74 7.81
C ARG A 88 -5.14 -18.11 6.34
N VAL A 89 -4.48 -17.39 5.43
CA VAL A 89 -4.52 -17.70 4.00
C VAL A 89 -3.94 -19.08 3.73
N LEU A 90 -2.77 -19.40 4.29
CA LEU A 90 -2.13 -20.70 4.16
C LEU A 90 -3.08 -21.84 4.56
N LYS A 91 -3.66 -21.75 5.77
CA LYS A 91 -4.58 -22.77 6.30
C LYS A 91 -5.87 -22.89 5.51
N VAL A 92 -6.53 -21.77 5.22
CA VAL A 92 -7.88 -21.77 4.63
C VAL A 92 -7.86 -22.07 3.14
N LYS A 93 -6.82 -21.61 2.42
CA LYS A 93 -6.77 -21.68 0.97
C LYS A 93 -5.94 -22.85 0.44
N PHE A 94 -4.80 -23.12 1.05
CA PHE A 94 -3.84 -24.10 0.53
C PHE A 94 -3.85 -25.42 1.30
N LEU A 95 -4.09 -25.38 2.61
CA LEU A 95 -4.08 -26.56 3.47
C LEU A 95 -5.48 -27.04 3.90
N LYS A 96 -6.53 -26.61 3.20
CA LYS A 96 -7.93 -26.94 3.56
C LYS A 96 -8.15 -28.45 3.63
N ASP A 97 -7.59 -29.17 2.66
CA ASP A 97 -7.77 -30.63 2.53
C ASP A 97 -6.63 -31.41 3.21
N CYS A 98 -5.62 -30.72 3.73
CA CYS A 98 -4.42 -31.33 4.31
C CYS A 98 -4.25 -30.93 5.78
N VAL A 99 -5.00 -31.61 6.65
CA VAL A 99 -4.99 -31.36 8.11
C VAL A 99 -3.63 -31.71 8.74
N LYS A 100 -2.91 -32.71 8.18
CA LYS A 100 -1.56 -33.12 8.60
C LYS A 100 -0.63 -33.21 7.39
N CYS A 101 -0.15 -32.05 6.95
CA CYS A 101 0.80 -31.97 5.85
C CYS A 101 2.20 -32.40 6.32
N ARG A 102 2.85 -33.31 5.58
CA ARG A 102 4.28 -33.62 5.79
C ARG A 102 5.10 -32.35 5.53
N LEU A 103 6.21 -32.18 6.25
CA LEU A 103 7.04 -30.96 6.18
C LEU A 103 7.49 -30.65 4.75
N ASP A 104 7.90 -31.66 3.98
CA ASP A 104 8.36 -31.49 2.59
C ASP A 104 7.25 -30.98 1.66
N LEU A 105 6.03 -31.49 1.82
CA LEU A 105 4.87 -31.04 1.05
C LEU A 105 4.46 -29.63 1.46
N LEU A 106 4.52 -29.30 2.75
CA LEU A 106 4.27 -27.95 3.23
C LEU A 106 5.28 -26.95 2.66
N ALA A 107 6.57 -27.30 2.65
CA ALA A 107 7.62 -26.48 2.05
C ALA A 107 7.35 -26.27 0.55
N HIS A 108 7.00 -27.34 -0.17
CA HIS A 108 6.64 -27.25 -1.59
C HIS A 108 5.45 -26.31 -1.84
N ILE A 109 4.37 -26.41 -1.04
CA ILE A 109 3.19 -25.55 -1.13
C ILE A 109 3.56 -24.09 -0.85
N ILE A 110 4.40 -23.83 0.15
CA ILE A 110 4.81 -22.46 0.50
C ILE A 110 5.62 -21.84 -0.64
N THR A 111 6.59 -22.57 -1.19
CA THR A 111 7.49 -22.04 -2.23
C THR A 111 6.80 -21.95 -3.60
N ASN A 112 6.01 -22.94 -4.00
CA ASN A 112 5.43 -22.95 -5.34
C ASN A 112 4.06 -22.30 -5.38
N ASP A 113 3.14 -22.64 -4.47
CA ASP A 113 1.75 -22.19 -4.60
C ASP A 113 1.50 -20.84 -3.91
N VAL A 114 2.01 -20.68 -2.68
CA VAL A 114 1.76 -19.49 -1.86
C VAL A 114 2.52 -18.28 -2.40
N GLU A 115 3.80 -18.46 -2.78
CA GLU A 115 4.60 -17.40 -3.37
C GLU A 115 3.99 -16.88 -4.68
N LEU A 116 3.65 -17.77 -5.62
CA LEU A 116 2.99 -17.40 -6.87
C LEU A 116 1.69 -16.63 -6.62
N TRP A 117 0.89 -17.07 -5.65
CA TRP A 117 -0.33 -16.36 -5.28
C TRP A 117 -0.08 -14.95 -4.74
N TYR A 118 0.97 -14.74 -3.94
CA TYR A 118 1.32 -13.40 -3.46
C TYR A 118 1.81 -12.50 -4.58
N VAL A 119 2.61 -13.03 -5.51
CA VAL A 119 3.08 -12.29 -6.68
C VAL A 119 1.91 -11.85 -7.55
N ASP A 120 1.02 -12.78 -7.91
CA ASP A 120 -0.19 -12.49 -8.69
C ASP A 120 -1.10 -11.47 -7.96
N LYS A 121 -1.31 -11.65 -6.65
CA LYS A 121 -2.06 -10.70 -5.83
C LYS A 121 -1.45 -9.30 -5.83
N LEU A 122 -0.13 -9.20 -5.71
CA LEU A 122 0.60 -7.92 -5.75
C LEU A 122 0.47 -7.26 -7.13
N GLN A 123 0.62 -8.04 -8.20
CA GLN A 123 0.45 -7.56 -9.58
C GLN A 123 -0.95 -6.97 -9.78
N ARG A 124 -2.00 -7.70 -9.38
CA ARG A 124 -3.40 -7.21 -9.43
C ARG A 124 -3.59 -5.94 -8.60
N ALA A 125 -3.06 -5.90 -7.39
CA ALA A 125 -3.17 -4.73 -6.52
C ALA A 125 -2.38 -3.51 -7.06
N SER A 126 -1.32 -3.74 -7.83
CA SER A 126 -0.51 -2.70 -8.47
C SER A 126 -1.05 -2.23 -9.82
N ALA A 127 -2.04 -2.93 -10.38
CA ALA A 127 -2.65 -2.56 -11.65
C ALA A 127 -3.44 -1.24 -11.53
N VAL A 128 -3.42 -0.43 -12.59
CA VAL A 128 -4.06 0.90 -12.65
C VAL A 128 -5.58 0.84 -12.40
N VAL A 129 -6.21 -0.30 -12.69
CA VAL A 129 -7.66 -0.54 -12.53
C VAL A 129 -8.04 -0.93 -11.09
N GLY A 130 -7.05 -1.19 -10.21
CA GLY A 130 -7.26 -1.57 -8.82
C GLY A 130 -7.46 -3.08 -8.59
N TYR A 131 -7.78 -3.41 -7.34
CA TYR A 131 -7.62 -4.74 -6.71
C TYR A 131 -8.52 -5.85 -7.27
N TYR A 132 -9.66 -5.51 -7.88
CA TYR A 132 -10.56 -6.45 -8.55
C TYR A 132 -11.05 -5.87 -9.87
N PRO A 133 -11.19 -6.70 -10.94
CA PRO A 133 -12.05 -6.32 -12.05
C PRO A 133 -13.43 -6.01 -11.48
N HIS A 134 -14.00 -4.87 -11.87
CA HIS A 134 -15.34 -4.46 -11.42
C HIS A 134 -16.31 -5.61 -11.65
N PRO A 135 -17.16 -5.96 -10.66
CA PRO A 135 -18.20 -6.95 -10.86
C PRO A 135 -18.96 -6.67 -12.16
N ALA A 136 -19.31 -7.70 -12.92
CA ALA A 136 -19.93 -7.51 -14.24
C ALA A 136 -21.19 -6.61 -14.20
N TRP A 137 -21.89 -6.59 -13.06
CA TRP A 137 -23.07 -5.74 -12.84
C TRP A 137 -22.72 -4.25 -12.68
N GLU A 138 -21.55 -3.89 -12.17
CA GLU A 138 -21.12 -2.50 -11.96
C GLU A 138 -20.91 -1.80 -13.32
N THR A 139 -20.27 -2.49 -14.27
CA THR A 139 -20.13 -1.99 -15.65
C THR A 139 -21.49 -1.81 -16.33
N ARG A 140 -22.43 -2.74 -16.10
CA ARG A 140 -23.81 -2.64 -16.60
C ARG A 140 -24.54 -1.46 -15.96
N PHE A 141 -24.42 -1.29 -14.64
CA PHE A 141 -25.01 -0.20 -13.89
C PHE A 141 -24.49 1.17 -14.34
N ASN A 142 -23.18 1.36 -14.41
CA ASN A 142 -22.56 2.61 -14.85
C ASN A 142 -22.94 2.98 -16.29
N ARG A 143 -23.10 1.99 -17.17
CA ARG A 143 -23.60 2.20 -18.53
C ARG A 143 -25.05 2.71 -18.54
N THR A 144 -25.92 2.09 -17.73
CA THR A 144 -27.32 2.52 -17.59
C THR A 144 -27.40 3.90 -16.95
N TRP A 145 -26.60 4.16 -15.92
CA TRP A 145 -26.54 5.44 -15.22
C TRP A 145 -26.16 6.59 -16.15
N LYS A 146 -25.10 6.43 -16.96
CA LYS A 146 -24.69 7.45 -17.96
C LYS A 146 -25.79 7.74 -18.97
N ARG A 147 -26.45 6.70 -19.52
CA ARG A 147 -27.59 6.86 -20.44
C ARG A 147 -28.76 7.63 -19.82
N LEU A 148 -29.02 7.41 -18.53
CA LEU A 148 -30.09 8.11 -17.82
C LEU A 148 -29.69 9.54 -17.47
N ALA A 149 -28.45 9.77 -17.05
CA ALA A 149 -27.93 11.12 -16.78
C ALA A 149 -27.95 12.00 -18.04
N GLU A 150 -27.53 11.46 -19.19
CA GLU A 150 -27.60 12.15 -20.50
C GLU A 150 -29.05 12.44 -20.93
N ARG A 151 -30.02 11.59 -20.54
CA ARG A 151 -31.45 11.87 -20.77
C ARG A 151 -32.01 12.95 -19.84
N VAL A 152 -31.51 13.04 -18.62
CA VAL A 152 -31.92 14.07 -17.65
C VAL A 152 -31.43 15.46 -18.09
N GLU A 153 -30.27 15.57 -18.75
CA GLU A 153 -29.82 16.84 -19.34
C GLU A 153 -30.64 17.29 -20.56
N MET A 154 -31.30 16.37 -21.28
CA MET A 154 -32.23 16.71 -22.38
C MET A 154 -33.66 17.00 -21.92
N ASN A 155 -34.07 16.45 -20.78
CA ASN A 155 -35.35 16.77 -20.13
C ASN A 155 -35.06 17.62 -18.89
N ASP A 156 -34.81 18.90 -19.13
CA ASP A 156 -34.77 19.92 -18.09
C ASP A 156 -36.02 19.76 -17.19
N PHE A 157 -35.81 19.40 -15.92
CA PHE A 157 -36.88 19.25 -14.93
C PHE A 157 -37.39 20.61 -14.43
N SER A 158 -37.08 21.70 -15.14
CA SER A 158 -37.58 23.06 -14.89
C SER A 158 -39.10 23.22 -15.05
N GLY A 159 -39.82 22.15 -15.43
CA GLY A 159 -41.27 22.19 -15.68
C GLY A 159 -42.16 21.30 -14.80
N HIS A 160 -41.65 20.64 -13.74
CA HIS A 160 -42.51 19.79 -12.90
C HIS A 160 -42.77 20.39 -11.49
N PRO A 161 -44.02 20.78 -11.18
CA PRO A 161 -44.39 21.49 -9.93
C PRO A 161 -44.27 20.70 -8.62
N TRP A 162 -43.73 19.47 -8.62
CA TRP A 162 -43.93 18.53 -7.50
C TRP A 162 -42.69 18.31 -6.61
N LEU A 163 -41.68 19.17 -6.71
CA LEU A 163 -40.50 19.16 -5.82
C LEU A 163 -40.31 20.49 -5.08
N THR A 164 -41.42 21.12 -4.73
CA THR A 164 -41.50 21.99 -3.55
C THR A 164 -42.62 21.43 -2.68
N ASP A 165 -42.25 20.63 -1.69
CA ASP A 165 -42.80 20.73 -0.34
C ASP A 165 -42.00 19.81 0.61
N TYR A 166 -41.47 20.47 1.64
CA TYR A 166 -40.57 20.06 2.74
C TYR A 166 -39.07 20.18 2.50
#